data_AF-A0A396JN39-F1
#
_entry.id   AF-A0A396JN39-F1
#
_cell.length_a   1.000
_cell.length_b   1.000
_cell.length_c   1.000
_cell.angle_alpha   90.00
_cell.angle_beta   90.00
_cell.angle_gamma   90.00
#
_symmetry.space_group_name_H-M   'P 1'
#
loop_
_entity.id
_entity.type
_entity.pdbx_description
1 polymer ?
#
loop_
_entity_poly.entity_id
_entity_poly.type
_entity_poly.pdbx_seq_one_letter_code
_entity_poly.pdbx_strand_id
1 'polypeptide(L)' 'MTLNDVSSLLHLPIKGMLVAHVGSVPRIEAIETMVQLMGADVDQAWYQLERTNGAYARFSWLNDIFKERLQKA' A
#
# COMPACT_ATOMS: atom_id res chain seq x y z
N MET A 1 -0.72 25.17 -0.24
CA MET A 1 -0.29 24.15 0.74
C MET A 1 1.17 24.40 1.02
N THR A 2 1.52 24.67 2.27
CA THR A 2 2.91 24.84 2.71
C THR A 2 3.42 23.51 3.25
N LEU A 3 4.73 23.30 3.30
CA LEU A 3 5.32 22.05 3.81
C LEU A 3 4.87 21.71 5.24
N ASN A 4 4.45 22.72 5.99
CA ASN A 4 3.93 22.62 7.36
C ASN A 4 2.55 21.94 7.44
N ASP A 5 1.85 21.78 6.32
CA ASP A 5 0.54 21.11 6.24
C ASP A 5 0.67 19.59 5.98
N VAL A 6 1.89 19.06 5.87
CA VAL A 6 2.15 17.65 5.57
C VAL A 6 2.57 16.91 6.84
N SER A 7 1.72 16.02 7.36
CA SER A 7 1.97 15.28 8.60
C SER A 7 3.04 14.19 8.49
N SER A 8 3.46 13.81 7.27
CA SER A 8 4.57 12.88 7.03
C SER A 8 5.14 13.05 5.62
N LEU A 9 6.44 13.37 5.52
CA LEU A 9 7.20 13.30 4.28
C LEU A 9 7.71 11.88 4.07
N LEU A 10 7.17 11.18 3.08
CA LEU A 10 7.74 9.91 2.65
C LEU A 10 9.04 10.20 1.88
N HIS A 11 10.16 10.14 2.58
CA HIS A 11 11.49 10.26 1.97
C HIS A 11 11.79 9.01 1.14
N LEU A 12 11.18 8.90 -0.04
CA LEU A 12 11.59 7.92 -1.05
C LEU A 12 12.88 8.46 -1.70
N PRO A 13 14.04 7.82 -1.51
CA PRO A 13 15.25 8.23 -2.22
C PRO A 13 15.00 8.04 -3.72
N ILE A 14 14.82 9.14 -4.45
CA ILE A 14 14.68 9.12 -5.91
C ILE A 14 16.07 8.87 -6.50
N LYS A 15 16.50 7.61 -6.48
CA LYS A 15 17.61 7.11 -7.30
C LYS A 15 17.07 5.99 -8.19
N GLY A 16 16.78 6.32 -9.44
CA GLY A 16 16.25 5.38 -10.44
C GLY A 16 15.07 5.98 -11.21
N MET A 17 14.82 5.47 -12.42
CA MET A 17 13.59 5.77 -13.17
C MET A 17 12.41 5.60 -12.21
N LEU A 18 11.58 6.63 -12.07
CA LEU A 18 10.27 6.54 -11.43
C LEU A 18 9.63 5.26 -11.95
N VAL A 19 9.58 4.24 -11.10
CA VAL A 19 9.44 2.82 -11.45
C VAL A 19 8.63 2.68 -12.73
N ALA A 20 9.32 2.54 -13.87
CA ALA A 20 8.68 1.91 -15.00
C ALA A 20 8.25 0.56 -14.42
N HIS A 21 6.95 0.26 -14.40
CA HIS A 21 6.43 -1.01 -13.91
C HIS A 21 6.93 -2.12 -14.84
N VAL A 22 8.23 -2.42 -14.78
CA VAL A 22 8.89 -3.44 -15.59
C VAL A 22 8.62 -4.74 -14.88
N GLY A 23 7.46 -5.31 -15.18
CA GLY A 23 6.95 -6.52 -14.55
C GLY A 23 5.73 -6.23 -13.69
N SER A 24 4.60 -6.85 -14.03
CA SER A 24 3.48 -6.96 -13.12
C SER A 24 3.92 -7.87 -11.97
N VAL A 25 3.81 -7.39 -10.73
CA VAL A 25 4.01 -8.23 -9.54
C VAL A 25 2.96 -9.35 -9.59
N PRO A 26 3.36 -10.64 -9.48
CA PRO A 26 2.42 -11.74 -9.38
C PRO A 26 1.39 -11.49 -8.27
N ARG A 27 0.12 -11.85 -8.53
CA ARG A 27 -0.97 -11.61 -7.59
C ARG A 27 -0.71 -12.16 -6.18
N ILE A 28 -0.10 -13.35 -6.11
CA ILE A 28 0.28 -14.00 -4.86
C ILE A 28 1.30 -13.15 -4.09
N GLU A 29 2.37 -12.73 -4.76
CA GLU A 29 3.44 -11.93 -4.16
C GLU A 29 2.93 -10.57 -3.68
N ALA A 30 2.02 -9.95 -4.45
CA ALA A 30 1.37 -8.71 -4.04
C ALA A 30 0.55 -8.89 -2.75
N ILE A 31 -0.15 -10.01 -2.61
CA ILE A 31 -0.96 -10.31 -1.42
C ILE A 31 -0.08 -10.64 -0.22
N GLU A 32 0.96 -11.44 -0.40
CA GLU A 32 1.95 -11.72 0.64
C GLU A 32 2.56 -10.42 1.17
N THR A 33 2.92 -9.51 0.27
CA THR A 33 3.44 -8.18 0.62
C THR A 33 2.42 -7.34 1.39
N MET A 34 1.14 -7.37 0.98
CA MET A 34 0.05 -6.67 1.67
C MET A 34 -0.15 -7.18 3.10
N VAL A 35 -0.11 -8.49 3.29
CA VAL A 35 -0.26 -9.12 4.61
C VAL A 35 0.96 -8.81 5.48
N GLN A 36 2.17 -9.05 4.98
CA GLN A 36 3.39 -8.94 5.76
C GLN A 36 3.75 -7.49 6.13
N LEU A 37 3.68 -6.57 5.17
CA LEU A 37 4.13 -5.19 5.39
C LEU A 37 3.01 -4.31 5.94
N MET A 38 1.79 -4.46 5.42
CA MET A 38 0.67 -3.60 5.80
C MET A 38 -0.17 -4.22 6.93
N GLY A 39 -0.04 -5.52 7.22
CA GLY A 39 -0.85 -6.20 8.22
C GLY A 39 -2.30 -6.37 7.78
N ALA A 40 -2.53 -6.42 6.46
CA ALA A 40 -3.85 -6.70 5.91
C ALA A 40 -4.25 -8.14 6.20
N ASP A 41 -5.55 -8.38 6.35
CA ASP A 41 -6.11 -9.73 6.28
C ASP A 41 -6.03 -10.27 4.83
N VAL A 42 -5.89 -11.58 4.67
CA VAL A 42 -5.73 -12.24 3.36
C VAL A 42 -6.94 -11.97 2.47
N ASP A 43 -8.16 -12.05 2.99
CA ASP A 43 -9.37 -11.85 2.21
C ASP A 43 -9.53 -10.38 1.79
N GLN A 44 -9.15 -9.45 2.67
CA GLN A 44 -9.13 -8.03 2.35
C GLN A 44 -8.07 -7.68 1.31
N ALA A 45 -6.90 -8.32 1.36
CA ALA A 45 -5.85 -8.16 0.37
C ALA A 45 -6.30 -8.66 -1.01
N TRP A 46 -6.94 -9.84 -1.08
CA TRP A 46 -7.55 -10.36 -2.31
C TRP A 46 -8.59 -9.41 -2.87
N TYR A 47 -9.55 -8.97 -2.05
CA TYR A 47 -10.61 -8.05 -2.48
C TYR A 47 -10.04 -6.73 -3.04
N GLN A 48 -9.04 -6.16 -2.37
CA GLN A 48 -8.40 -4.94 -2.82
C GLN A 48 -7.63 -5.15 -4.14
N LEU A 49 -6.92 -6.27 -4.28
CA LEU A 49 -6.18 -6.64 -5.47
C LEU A 49 -7.11 -6.85 -6.67
N GLU A 50 -8.22 -7.57 -6.51
CA GLU A 50 -9.21 -7.76 -7.56
C GLU A 50 -9.81 -6.42 -8.02
N ARG A 51 -10.14 -5.55 -7.06
CA ARG A 51 -10.79 -4.27 -7.36
C ARG A 51 -9.89 -3.27 -8.07
N THR A 52 -8.58 -3.36 -7.89
CA THR A 52 -7.60 -2.48 -8.57
C THR A 52 -6.81 -3.20 -9.66
N ASN A 53 -7.16 -4.46 -9.93
CA ASN A 53 -6.40 -5.35 -10.79
C ASN A 53 -4.89 -5.40 -10.43
N GLY A 54 -4.58 -5.28 -9.14
CA GLY A 54 -3.22 -5.26 -8.61
C GLY A 54 -2.37 -4.03 -8.98
N ALA A 55 -2.96 -3.00 -9.62
CA ALA A 55 -2.19 -1.83 -10.07
C ALA A 55 -1.80 -0.90 -8.92
N TYR A 56 -2.61 -0.82 -7.86
CA TYR A 56 -2.37 0.04 -6.69
C TYR A 56 -3.24 -0.36 -5.48
N ALA A 57 -2.86 0.11 -4.29
CA ALA A 57 -3.71 0.11 -3.11
C ALA A 57 -4.44 1.45 -2.96
N ARG A 58 -5.75 1.43 -2.70
CA ARG A 58 -6.52 2.67 -2.46
C ARG A 58 -6.16 3.22 -1.09
N PHE A 59 -5.93 4.53 -1.02
CA PHE A 59 -5.57 5.18 0.24
C PHE A 59 -6.63 5.00 1.34
N SER A 60 -7.93 4.99 0.99
CA SER A 60 -9.00 4.71 1.95
C SER A 60 -8.86 3.33 2.60
N TRP A 61 -8.59 2.29 1.79
CA TRP A 61 -8.35 0.94 2.29
C TRP A 61 -7.12 0.86 3.20
N LEU A 62 -6.03 1.53 2.81
CA LEU A 62 -4.82 1.60 3.63
C LEU A 62 -5.08 2.29 4.98
N ASN A 63 -5.85 3.39 4.96
CA ASN A 63 -6.25 4.11 6.16
C ASN A 63 -7.09 3.24 7.11
N ASP A 64 -8.00 2.42 6.57
CA ASP A 64 -8.81 1.50 7.36
C ASP A 64 -7.92 0.46 8.07
N ILE A 65 -6.95 -0.15 7.36
CA ILE A 65 -5.98 -1.07 7.96
C ILE A 65 -5.17 -0.40 9.08
N PHE A 66 -4.65 0.81 8.84
CA PHE A 66 -3.85 1.50 9.85
C PHE A 66 -4.67 1.86 11.09
N LYS A 67 -5.93 2.29 10.92
CA LYS A 67 -6.82 2.57 12.06
C LYS A 67 -7.08 1.32 12.89
N GLU A 68 -7.40 0.21 12.24
CA GLU A 68 -7.62 -1.06 12.94
C GLU A 68 -6.37 -1.51 13.70
N ARG A 69 -5.18 -1.34 13.11
CA ARG A 69 -3.92 -1.70 13.75
C ARG A 69 -3.55 -0.76 14.91
N LEU A 70 -3.78 0.54 14.76
CA LEU A 70 -3.54 1.53 15.83
C LEU A 70 -4.51 1.37 17.01
N GLN A 71 -5.72 0.87 16.78
CA GLN A 71 -6.67 0.56 17.85
C GLN A 71 -6.33 -0.73 18.62
N LYS A 72 -5.50 -1.61 18.03
CA LYS A 72 -5.07 -2.89 18.62
C LYS A 72 -3.68 -2.81 19.28
N ALA A 73 -2.99 -1.68 19.20
CA ALA A 73 -1.67 -1.42 19.77
C ALA A 73 -1.78 -0.71 21.12
#